data_AF-A0A7V5YWQ3-F1
#
_entry.id   AF-A0A7V5YWQ3-F1
#
_cell.length_a   1.000
_cell.length_b   1.000
_cell.length_c   1.000
_cell.angle_alpha   90.00
_cell.angle_beta   90.00
_cell.angle_gamma   90.00
#
_symmetry.space_group_name_H-M   'P 1'
#
loop_
_entity.id
_entity.type
_entity.pdbx_description
1 polymer ?
#
loop_
_entity_poly.entity_id
_entity_poly.type
_entity_poly.pdbx_seq_one_letter_code
_entity_poly.pdbx_strand_id
1 'polypeptide(L)'
;MEHPKVSDKRSEKVIFVSHCILNQNAKVRGIARYPGAVTPLVEMLLGQGIGIYQMPCPEMAYLGAMRWGHVKDQYNNPMFRRHCQRLAEGVVDEVENYRQCGYQVLGFVMMDGSPVCGLNRTPRPKNPNVLWGGMTWYIPESEYLPGKGNFCEVLQEELKRRGQGDLPFVASPEFDEVGTLEEALSQVRALLAGSGPRSDGK
;
A
#
# COMPACT_ATOMS: atom_id res chain seq x y z
N MET A 1 -12.67 13.27 20.28
CA MET A 1 -12.29 14.60 20.80
C MET A 1 -12.90 15.61 19.85
N GLU A 2 -13.64 16.61 20.32
CA GLU A 2 -14.08 17.70 19.44
C GLU A 2 -12.89 18.62 19.21
N HIS A 3 -12.38 18.65 17.98
CA HIS A 3 -11.31 19.58 17.61
C HIS A 3 -11.93 20.86 17.08
N PRO A 4 -11.53 22.05 17.60
CA PRO A 4 -11.98 23.31 17.03
C PRO A 4 -11.51 23.38 15.56
N LYS A 5 -12.43 23.69 14.65
CA LYS A 5 -12.07 23.95 13.26
C LYS A 5 -11.12 25.14 13.21
N VAL A 6 -9.95 24.93 12.64
CA VAL A 6 -9.00 26.00 12.35
C VAL A 6 -9.34 26.56 10.97
N SER A 7 -9.47 27.87 10.83
CA SER A 7 -9.68 28.51 9.52
C SER A 7 -8.33 28.62 8.79
N ASP A 8 -7.94 27.55 8.10
CA ASP A 8 -6.82 27.58 7.16
C ASP A 8 -7.14 26.82 5.86
N LYS A 9 -6.12 26.57 5.01
CA LYS A 9 -6.29 26.01 3.66
C LYS A 9 -6.31 24.47 3.61
N ARG A 10 -6.25 23.76 4.73
CA ARG A 10 -6.21 22.28 4.74
C ARG A 10 -7.53 21.70 4.26
N SER A 11 -7.45 20.64 3.45
CA SER A 11 -8.63 19.86 3.04
C SER A 11 -9.09 18.85 4.09
N GLU A 12 -8.23 18.56 5.08
CA GLU A 12 -8.40 17.53 6.11
C GLU A 12 -8.62 16.11 5.55
N LYS A 13 -8.25 15.88 4.27
CA LYS A 13 -8.33 14.56 3.61
C LYS A 13 -6.95 13.97 3.46
N VAL A 14 -6.79 12.71 3.87
CA VAL A 14 -5.52 11.97 3.74
C VAL A 14 -5.76 10.58 3.15
N ILE A 15 -4.86 10.14 2.28
CA ILE A 15 -4.81 8.78 1.76
C ILE A 15 -3.45 8.15 2.04
N PHE A 16 -3.45 6.87 2.43
CA PHE A 16 -2.23 6.12 2.72
C PHE A 16 -1.80 5.37 1.47
N VAL A 17 -0.53 5.46 1.09
CA VAL A 17 -0.02 4.83 -0.14
C VAL A 17 1.18 3.97 0.16
N SER A 18 1.28 2.82 -0.52
CA SER A 18 2.51 2.02 -0.53
C SER A 18 3.70 2.87 -0.93
N HIS A 19 4.83 2.72 -0.24
CA HIS A 19 6.03 3.56 -0.42
C HIS A 19 6.43 3.81 -1.88
N CYS A 20 6.38 2.76 -2.70
CA CYS A 20 6.80 2.79 -4.09
C CYS A 20 5.88 3.62 -5.01
N ILE A 21 4.69 4.02 -4.55
CA ILE A 21 3.83 4.97 -5.25
C ILE A 21 4.48 6.35 -5.31
N LEU A 22 5.14 6.79 -4.24
CA LEU A 22 5.86 8.08 -4.22
C LEU A 22 7.35 7.95 -4.50
N ASN A 23 7.91 6.73 -4.43
CA ASN A 23 9.34 6.51 -4.66
C ASN A 23 9.63 5.14 -5.29
N GLN A 24 9.62 5.09 -6.61
CA GLN A 24 9.94 3.93 -7.45
C GLN A 24 11.39 3.45 -7.28
N ASN A 25 12.30 4.30 -6.79
CA ASN A 25 13.68 3.90 -6.46
C ASN A 25 13.74 2.88 -5.30
N ALA A 26 12.62 2.65 -4.60
CA ALA A 26 12.47 1.62 -3.57
C ALA A 26 12.25 0.20 -4.13
N LYS A 27 11.83 0.10 -5.40
CA LYS A 27 11.54 -1.19 -6.03
C LYS A 27 12.82 -1.98 -6.25
N VAL A 28 12.67 -3.30 -6.40
CA VAL A 28 13.76 -4.11 -6.93
C VAL A 28 14.19 -3.55 -8.29
N ARG A 29 15.48 -3.62 -8.59
CA ARG A 29 16.02 -3.06 -9.84
C ARG A 29 15.42 -3.79 -11.04
N GLY A 30 15.05 -3.02 -12.06
CA GLY A 30 14.55 -3.53 -13.34
C GLY A 30 13.04 -3.51 -13.53
N ILE A 31 12.25 -3.12 -12.52
CA ILE A 31 10.77 -3.14 -12.62
C ILE A 31 10.09 -1.76 -12.49
N ALA A 32 10.84 -0.69 -12.24
CA ALA A 32 10.25 0.64 -12.11
C ALA A 32 9.64 1.12 -13.43
N ARG A 33 8.38 1.56 -13.39
CA ARG A 33 7.66 2.10 -14.57
C ARG A 33 7.73 3.63 -14.67
N TYR A 34 8.15 4.29 -13.61
CA TYR A 34 8.29 5.73 -13.53
C TYR A 34 9.63 6.10 -12.88
N PRO A 35 10.22 7.28 -13.20
CA PRO A 35 11.52 7.68 -12.66
C PRO A 35 11.50 8.02 -11.16
N GLY A 36 10.33 8.41 -10.62
CA GLY A 36 10.19 8.90 -9.25
C GLY A 36 8.92 8.38 -8.60
N ALA A 37 7.82 9.08 -8.77
CA ALA A 37 6.51 8.63 -8.30
C ALA A 37 5.68 8.04 -9.46
N VAL A 38 4.60 7.33 -9.14
CA VAL A 38 3.56 6.98 -10.12
C VAL A 38 2.80 8.25 -10.48
N THR A 39 3.39 9.04 -11.39
CA THR A 39 2.99 10.42 -11.68
C THR A 39 1.48 10.58 -11.91
N PRO A 40 0.80 9.75 -12.73
CA PRO A 40 -0.64 9.95 -12.97
C PRO A 40 -1.50 9.80 -11.71
N LEU A 41 -1.13 8.91 -10.79
CA LEU A 41 -1.82 8.74 -9.51
C LEU A 41 -1.53 9.91 -8.58
N VAL A 42 -0.27 10.33 -8.48
CA VAL A 42 0.13 11.44 -7.59
C VAL A 42 -0.47 12.77 -8.04
N GLU A 43 -0.39 13.10 -9.33
CA GLU A 43 -0.98 14.33 -9.87
C GLU A 43 -2.50 14.37 -9.66
N MET A 44 -3.18 13.23 -9.81
CA MET A 44 -4.61 13.13 -9.54
C MET A 44 -4.94 13.43 -8.07
N LEU A 45 -4.19 12.85 -7.12
CA LEU A 45 -4.37 13.10 -5.69
C LEU A 45 -4.09 14.57 -5.32
N LEU A 46 -3.00 15.14 -5.84
CA LEU A 46 -2.63 16.54 -5.61
C LEU A 46 -3.67 17.49 -6.20
N GLY A 47 -4.16 17.23 -7.41
CA GLY A 47 -5.20 18.04 -8.07
C GLY A 47 -6.53 18.05 -7.33
N GLN A 48 -6.76 17.11 -6.41
CA GLN A 48 -7.95 17.03 -5.55
C GLN A 48 -7.68 17.52 -4.12
N GLY A 49 -6.49 18.07 -3.86
CA GLY A 49 -6.11 18.60 -2.55
C GLY A 49 -5.97 17.53 -1.47
N ILE A 50 -5.67 16.29 -1.84
CA ILE A 50 -5.56 15.16 -0.89
C ILE A 50 -4.14 15.11 -0.33
N GLY A 51 -4.01 15.06 0.99
CA GLY A 51 -2.75 14.76 1.66
C GLY A 51 -2.35 13.30 1.40
N ILE A 52 -1.06 13.06 1.13
CA ILE A 52 -0.56 11.72 0.82
C ILE A 52 0.36 11.26 1.95
N TYR A 53 -0.04 10.22 2.67
CA TYR A 53 0.80 9.58 3.67
C TYR A 53 1.58 8.41 3.03
N GLN A 54 2.90 8.51 3.00
CA GLN A 54 3.77 7.45 2.49
C GLN A 54 4.00 6.38 3.56
N MET A 55 3.40 5.21 3.39
CA MET A 55 3.66 4.09 4.29
C MET A 55 5.09 3.57 4.12
N PRO A 56 5.73 3.06 5.19
CA PRO A 56 7.07 2.45 5.09
C PRO A 56 7.06 1.25 4.14
N CYS A 57 8.15 1.05 3.40
CA CYS A 57 8.35 -0.16 2.60
C CYS A 57 8.93 -1.27 3.48
N PRO A 58 8.20 -2.37 3.76
CA PRO A 58 8.71 -3.42 4.63
C PRO A 58 9.93 -4.13 4.03
N GLU A 59 9.98 -4.27 2.71
CA GLU A 59 11.13 -4.91 2.05
C GLU A 59 12.40 -4.05 2.16
N MET A 60 12.30 -2.73 1.98
CA MET A 60 13.45 -1.83 2.17
C MET A 60 13.88 -1.77 3.63
N ALA A 61 12.92 -1.69 4.56
CA ALA A 61 13.22 -1.60 5.99
C ALA A 61 13.81 -2.91 6.55
N TYR A 62 13.71 -4.02 5.81
CA TYR A 62 14.24 -5.33 6.20
C TYR A 62 15.51 -5.73 5.43
N LEU A 63 15.53 -5.60 4.09
CA LEU A 63 16.63 -6.03 3.22
C LEU A 63 17.43 -4.86 2.59
N GLY A 64 16.90 -3.65 2.63
CA GLY A 64 17.45 -2.51 1.90
C GLY A 64 17.10 -2.50 0.40
N ALA A 65 17.68 -1.54 -0.32
CA ALA A 65 17.45 -1.36 -1.75
C ALA A 65 18.21 -2.38 -2.63
N MET A 66 19.37 -2.86 -2.17
CA MET A 66 20.22 -3.82 -2.88
C MET A 66 19.75 -5.26 -2.63
N ARG A 67 18.50 -5.56 -3.00
CA ARG A 67 17.87 -6.88 -2.80
C ARG A 67 17.48 -7.53 -4.13
N TRP A 68 17.30 -8.85 -4.09
CA TRP A 68 16.73 -9.63 -5.18
C TRP A 68 15.20 -9.59 -5.13
N GLY A 69 14.56 -9.90 -6.25
CA GLY A 69 13.11 -10.10 -6.30
C GLY A 69 12.75 -11.38 -5.56
N HIS A 70 11.74 -11.32 -4.70
CA HIS A 70 11.26 -12.46 -3.92
C HIS A 70 9.77 -12.71 -4.17
N VAL A 71 9.31 -13.93 -3.91
CA VAL A 71 7.87 -14.28 -3.85
C VAL A 71 7.33 -14.11 -2.42
N LYS A 72 6.00 -14.12 -2.27
CA LYS A 72 5.34 -14.03 -0.96
C LYS A 72 5.89 -15.06 0.03
N ASP A 73 6.10 -16.29 -0.42
CA ASP A 73 6.47 -17.44 0.41
C ASP A 73 7.81 -17.24 1.13
N GLN A 74 8.79 -16.61 0.48
CA GLN A 74 10.08 -16.29 1.10
C GLN A 74 9.94 -15.27 2.24
N TYR A 75 9.02 -14.31 2.09
CA TYR A 75 8.70 -13.33 3.12
C TYR A 75 7.68 -13.83 4.15
N ASN A 76 7.02 -14.97 3.91
CA ASN A 76 6.01 -15.51 4.82
C ASN A 76 6.65 -16.35 5.94
N ASN A 77 7.47 -15.69 6.75
CA ASN A 77 8.14 -16.29 7.88
C ASN A 77 7.93 -15.45 9.16
N PRO A 78 8.10 -16.02 10.37
CA PRO A 78 7.82 -15.31 11.63
C PRO A 78 8.62 -14.02 11.82
N MET A 79 9.86 -13.95 11.33
CA MET A 79 10.72 -12.78 11.49
C MET A 79 10.20 -11.60 10.68
N PHE A 80 9.92 -11.84 9.40
CA PHE A 80 9.41 -10.81 8.51
C PHE A 80 7.98 -10.41 8.85
N ARG A 81 7.12 -11.35 9.27
CA ARG A 81 5.76 -11.02 9.74
C ARG A 81 5.78 -10.14 11.00
N ARG A 82 6.68 -10.39 11.97
CA ARG A 82 6.86 -9.47 13.11
C ARG A 82 7.36 -8.09 12.68
N HIS A 83 8.26 -8.03 11.69
CA HIS A 83 8.69 -6.77 11.13
C HIS A 83 7.52 -6.00 10.50
N CYS A 84 6.67 -6.67 9.70
CA CYS A 84 5.44 -6.11 9.16
C CYS A 84 4.50 -5.61 10.26
N GLN A 85 4.31 -6.38 11.35
CA GLN A 85 3.43 -6.02 12.46
C GLN A 85 3.85 -4.69 13.10
N ARG A 86 5.14 -4.54 13.41
CA ARG A 86 5.68 -3.29 13.99
C ARG A 86 5.47 -2.09 13.07
N LEU A 87 5.59 -2.28 11.74
CA LEU A 87 5.31 -1.20 10.79
C LEU A 87 3.82 -0.88 10.70
N ALA A 88 2.97 -1.91 10.74
CA ALA A 88 1.52 -1.76 10.68
C ALA A 88 1.00 -1.01 11.92
N GLU A 89 1.53 -1.31 13.11
CA GLU A 89 1.20 -0.60 14.36
C GLU A 89 1.40 0.91 14.19
N GLY A 90 2.57 1.35 13.71
CA GLY A 90 2.83 2.78 13.48
C GLY A 90 1.95 3.39 12.39
N VAL A 91 1.62 2.65 11.33
CA VAL A 91 0.67 3.13 10.31
C VAL A 91 -0.73 3.31 10.90
N VAL A 92 -1.18 2.37 11.74
CA VAL A 92 -2.52 2.45 12.35
C VAL A 92 -2.58 3.48 13.47
N ASP A 93 -1.47 3.77 14.16
CA ASP A 93 -1.36 4.90 15.08
C ASP A 93 -1.66 6.23 14.36
N GLU A 94 -1.08 6.44 13.18
CA GLU A 94 -1.33 7.63 12.36
C GLU A 94 -2.78 7.70 11.86
N VAL A 95 -3.34 6.57 11.42
CA VAL A 95 -4.76 6.48 11.02
C VAL A 95 -5.68 6.89 12.17
N GLU A 96 -5.47 6.33 13.36
CA GLU A 96 -6.25 6.69 14.53
C GLU A 96 -6.08 8.15 14.90
N ASN A 97 -4.85 8.67 14.86
CA ASN A 97 -4.60 10.06 15.20
C ASN A 97 -5.29 11.01 14.22
N TYR A 98 -5.23 10.75 12.92
CA TYR A 98 -5.97 11.52 11.91
C TYR A 98 -7.47 11.50 12.20
N ARG A 99 -8.08 10.33 12.42
CA ARG A 99 -9.52 10.25 12.73
C ARG A 99 -9.88 10.95 14.04
N GLN A 100 -9.06 10.80 15.08
CA GLN A 100 -9.23 11.50 16.36
C GLN A 100 -9.22 13.01 16.16
N CYS A 101 -8.30 13.51 15.32
CA CYS A 101 -8.16 14.91 14.92
C CYS A 101 -9.23 15.40 13.94
N GLY A 102 -10.22 14.58 13.59
CA GLY A 102 -11.33 14.96 12.71
C GLY A 102 -11.02 14.87 11.22
N TYR A 103 -9.82 14.45 10.83
CA TYR A 103 -9.44 14.27 9.43
C TYR A 103 -10.20 13.09 8.83
N GLN A 104 -10.44 13.18 7.53
CA GLN A 104 -10.97 12.11 6.73
C GLN A 104 -9.82 11.24 6.19
N VAL A 105 -9.69 10.03 6.74
CA VAL A 105 -8.85 8.98 6.15
C VAL A 105 -9.63 8.32 5.03
N LEU A 106 -9.19 8.48 3.78
CA LEU A 106 -9.88 8.00 2.60
C LEU A 106 -9.71 6.49 2.38
N GLY A 107 -8.60 5.92 2.83
CA GLY A 107 -8.24 4.52 2.64
C GLY A 107 -6.78 4.32 2.26
N PHE A 108 -6.50 3.17 1.66
CA PHE A 108 -5.15 2.70 1.34
C PHE A 108 -4.99 2.37 -0.14
N VAL A 109 -3.89 2.80 -0.76
CA VAL A 109 -3.47 2.35 -2.09
C VAL A 109 -2.29 1.39 -1.97
N MET A 110 -2.56 0.15 -2.34
CA MET A 110 -1.64 -0.98 -2.28
C MET A 110 -1.02 -1.25 -3.66
N MET A 111 0.00 -2.11 -3.72
CA MET A 111 0.73 -2.40 -4.96
C MET A 111 0.56 -3.87 -5.35
N ASP A 112 -0.41 -4.16 -6.23
CA ASP A 112 -0.66 -5.50 -6.75
C ASP A 112 0.52 -5.98 -7.60
N GLY A 113 0.89 -7.26 -7.46
CA GLY A 113 2.15 -7.80 -7.98
C GLY A 113 3.31 -7.70 -6.99
N SER A 114 3.15 -7.00 -5.87
CA SER A 114 4.13 -7.05 -4.78
C SER A 114 3.94 -8.31 -3.90
N PRO A 115 5.02 -9.03 -3.53
CA PRO A 115 4.96 -10.13 -2.57
C PRO A 115 4.53 -9.71 -1.16
N VAL A 116 4.61 -8.42 -0.87
CA VAL A 116 4.44 -7.85 0.47
C VAL A 116 3.27 -6.88 0.52
N CYS A 117 3.14 -6.00 -0.47
CA CYS A 117 2.07 -5.01 -0.53
C CYS A 117 0.90 -5.39 -1.46
N GLY A 118 0.91 -6.56 -2.11
CA GLY A 118 -0.19 -7.00 -2.98
C GLY A 118 -1.53 -7.07 -2.22
N LEU A 119 -2.60 -6.59 -2.84
CA LEU A 119 -3.96 -6.62 -2.31
C LEU A 119 -4.78 -7.77 -2.92
N ASN A 120 -4.78 -7.92 -4.25
CA ASN A 120 -5.54 -8.97 -4.93
C ASN A 120 -4.64 -10.05 -5.53
N ARG A 121 -3.44 -9.69 -5.99
CA ARG A 121 -2.49 -10.63 -6.61
C ARG A 121 -1.07 -10.43 -6.09
N THR A 122 -0.37 -11.54 -5.92
CA THR A 122 0.99 -11.59 -5.38
C THR A 122 1.81 -12.67 -6.09
N PRO A 123 3.13 -12.48 -6.29
CA PRO A 123 3.98 -13.49 -6.88
C PRO A 123 4.16 -14.68 -5.92
N ARG A 124 4.05 -15.88 -6.48
CA ARG A 124 4.19 -17.19 -5.81
C ARG A 124 5.09 -18.10 -6.66
N PRO A 125 5.65 -19.18 -6.09
CA PRO A 125 6.24 -20.27 -6.88
C PRO A 125 5.26 -20.78 -7.94
N LYS A 126 5.73 -20.97 -9.17
CA LYS A 126 4.90 -21.44 -10.29
C LYS A 126 4.27 -22.82 -10.06
N ASN A 127 4.92 -23.69 -9.27
CA ASN A 127 4.34 -24.95 -8.81
C ASN A 127 5.15 -25.48 -7.60
N PRO A 128 4.64 -26.52 -6.89
CA PRO A 128 5.32 -27.07 -5.71
C PRO A 128 6.71 -27.66 -5.97
N ASN A 129 7.06 -27.96 -7.22
CA ASN A 129 8.37 -28.51 -7.59
C ASN A 129 9.40 -27.40 -7.92
N VAL A 130 9.00 -26.12 -7.97
CA VAL A 130 9.93 -25.02 -8.16
C VAL A 130 10.56 -24.67 -6.81
N LEU A 131 11.86 -24.91 -6.70
CA LEU A 131 12.64 -24.54 -5.52
C LEU A 131 12.77 -23.01 -5.45
N TRP A 132 12.07 -22.40 -4.49
CA TRP A 132 12.30 -21.02 -4.10
C TRP A 132 13.18 -20.95 -2.84
N GLY A 133 14.30 -20.25 -2.94
CA GLY A 133 15.40 -20.27 -1.96
C GLY A 133 16.63 -21.00 -2.49
N GLY A 134 17.73 -20.94 -1.74
CA GLY A 134 19.01 -21.54 -2.17
C GLY A 134 19.92 -20.55 -2.90
N MET A 135 20.86 -21.07 -3.70
CA MET A 135 21.94 -20.29 -4.31
C MET A 135 21.49 -19.54 -5.58
N THR A 136 22.09 -18.38 -5.85
CA THR A 136 21.63 -17.40 -6.85
C THR A 136 21.86 -17.79 -8.32
N TRP A 137 22.55 -18.89 -8.59
CA TRP A 137 22.69 -19.43 -9.95
C TRP A 137 21.48 -20.28 -10.38
N TYR A 138 20.50 -20.47 -9.49
CA TYR A 138 19.19 -20.99 -9.82
C TYR A 138 18.22 -19.82 -9.96
N ILE A 139 17.59 -19.68 -11.12
CA ILE A 139 16.57 -18.66 -11.37
C ILE A 139 15.20 -19.35 -11.33
N PRO A 140 14.48 -19.30 -10.20
CA PRO A 140 13.20 -19.98 -10.09
C PRO A 140 12.09 -19.22 -10.82
N GLU A 141 11.14 -19.97 -11.37
CA GLU A 141 9.96 -19.39 -12.00
C GLU A 141 8.89 -19.01 -10.96
N SER A 142 8.28 -17.84 -11.16
CA SER A 142 7.10 -17.39 -10.40
C SER A 142 5.92 -17.13 -11.31
N GLU A 143 4.74 -17.11 -10.72
CA GLU A 143 3.51 -16.60 -11.33
C GLU A 143 2.77 -15.69 -10.34
N TYR A 144 1.89 -14.83 -10.84
CA TYR A 144 1.05 -13.96 -10.01
C TYR A 144 -0.29 -14.63 -9.71
N LEU A 145 -0.49 -15.09 -8.49
CA LEU A 145 -1.73 -15.74 -8.07
C LEU A 145 -2.62 -14.82 -7.23
N PRO A 146 -3.95 -15.07 -7.19
CA PRO A 146 -4.84 -14.41 -6.25
C PRO A 146 -4.36 -14.55 -4.80
N GLY A 147 -4.36 -13.45 -4.06
CA GLY A 147 -3.94 -13.40 -2.66
C GLY A 147 -3.28 -12.07 -2.30
N LYS A 148 -3.24 -11.81 -0.99
CA LYS A 148 -2.59 -10.64 -0.40
C LYS A 148 -1.11 -10.90 -0.15
N GLY A 149 -0.30 -9.86 -0.24
CA GLY A 149 1.07 -9.85 0.25
C GLY A 149 1.11 -9.80 1.78
N ASN A 150 2.27 -10.18 2.35
CA ASN A 150 2.41 -10.37 3.80
C ASN A 150 2.10 -9.12 4.64
N PHE A 151 2.48 -7.91 4.17
CA PHE A 151 2.18 -6.67 4.90
C PHE A 151 0.73 -6.25 4.73
N CYS A 152 0.12 -6.48 3.57
CA CYS A 152 -1.29 -6.19 3.36
C CYS A 152 -2.18 -7.00 4.32
N GLU A 153 -1.89 -8.29 4.51
CA GLU A 153 -2.59 -9.12 5.50
C GLU A 153 -2.48 -8.54 6.91
N VAL A 154 -1.23 -8.33 7.36
CA VAL A 154 -0.93 -7.83 8.71
C VAL A 154 -1.55 -6.45 8.96
N LEU A 155 -1.47 -5.54 7.99
CA LEU A 155 -2.08 -4.21 8.09
C LEU A 155 -3.60 -4.29 8.22
N GLN A 156 -4.26 -5.13 7.42
CA GLN A 156 -5.71 -5.30 7.51
C GLN A 156 -6.16 -5.95 8.82
N GLU A 157 -5.39 -6.91 9.33
CA GLU A 157 -5.62 -7.52 10.63
C GLU A 157 -5.48 -6.49 11.76
N GLU A 158 -4.44 -5.67 11.73
CA GLU A 158 -4.19 -4.62 12.73
C GLU A 158 -5.27 -3.53 12.71
N LEU A 159 -5.68 -3.07 11.53
CA LEU A 159 -6.81 -2.13 11.39
C LEU A 159 -8.09 -2.71 11.99
N LYS A 160 -8.43 -3.96 11.65
CA LYS A 160 -9.62 -4.63 12.21
C LYS A 160 -9.54 -4.75 13.73
N ARG A 161 -8.39 -5.16 14.26
CA ARG A 161 -8.14 -5.30 15.70
C ARG A 161 -8.39 -4.00 16.45
N ARG A 162 -8.11 -2.86 15.81
CA ARG A 162 -8.26 -1.49 16.36
C ARG A 162 -9.55 -0.77 15.94
N GLY A 163 -10.51 -1.49 15.36
CA GLY A 163 -11.80 -0.90 14.97
C GLY A 163 -11.74 0.05 13.76
N GLN A 164 -10.67 -0.03 12.96
CA GLN A 164 -10.42 0.74 11.73
C GLN A 164 -10.62 -0.09 10.46
N GLY A 165 -11.27 -1.25 10.59
CA GLY A 165 -11.47 -2.22 9.49
C GLY A 165 -12.48 -1.77 8.41
N ASP A 166 -13.13 -0.62 8.60
CA ASP A 166 -14.05 0.01 7.65
C ASP A 166 -13.33 0.73 6.49
N LEU A 167 -12.04 1.03 6.66
CA LEU A 167 -11.27 1.77 5.67
C LEU A 167 -11.04 0.94 4.39
N PRO A 168 -11.33 1.51 3.20
CA PRO A 168 -11.22 0.79 1.94
C PRO A 168 -9.76 0.67 1.46
N PHE A 169 -9.53 -0.33 0.63
CA PHE A 169 -8.25 -0.60 -0.01
C PHE A 169 -8.43 -0.62 -1.54
N VAL A 170 -7.51 0.01 -2.25
CA VAL A 170 -7.43 0.03 -3.72
C VAL A 170 -6.11 -0.58 -4.16
N ALA A 171 -6.14 -1.37 -5.23
CA ALA A 171 -4.94 -1.91 -5.85
C ALA A 171 -4.44 -0.98 -6.96
N SER A 172 -3.17 -0.59 -6.89
CA SER A 172 -2.42 -0.05 -8.02
C SER A 172 -1.56 -1.18 -8.60
N PRO A 173 -1.57 -1.42 -9.92
CA PRO A 173 -0.83 -2.53 -10.51
C PRO A 173 0.65 -2.20 -10.68
N GLU A 174 1.51 -3.15 -10.32
CA GLU A 174 2.93 -3.13 -10.65
C GLU A 174 3.13 -3.27 -12.17
N PHE A 175 2.36 -4.16 -12.80
CA PHE A 175 2.42 -4.49 -14.23
C PHE A 175 1.03 -4.73 -14.81
N ASP A 176 0.92 -4.73 -16.13
CA ASP A 176 -0.39 -4.87 -16.80
C ASP A 176 -1.02 -6.27 -16.59
N GLU A 177 -0.21 -7.30 -16.28
CA GLU A 177 -0.69 -8.66 -15.95
C GLU A 177 -1.53 -8.71 -14.65
N VAL A 178 -1.32 -7.76 -13.74
CA VAL A 178 -2.00 -7.73 -12.43
C VAL A 178 -3.07 -6.65 -12.32
N GLY A 179 -3.33 -5.91 -13.39
CA GLY A 179 -4.41 -4.90 -13.49
C GLY A 179 -3.97 -3.67 -14.27
N THR A 180 -4.87 -2.69 -14.41
CA THR A 180 -4.58 -1.44 -15.14
C THR A 180 -4.53 -0.22 -14.21
N LEU A 181 -3.70 0.77 -14.58
CA LEU A 181 -3.63 2.02 -13.82
C LEU A 181 -4.95 2.80 -13.91
N GLU A 182 -5.67 2.70 -15.02
CA GLU A 182 -6.96 3.36 -15.20
C GLU A 182 -8.02 2.86 -14.21
N GLU A 183 -8.10 1.54 -14.00
CA GLU A 183 -8.98 0.96 -12.98
C GLU A 183 -8.61 1.44 -11.58
N ALA A 184 -7.31 1.47 -11.26
CA ALA A 184 -6.83 1.98 -9.98
C ALA A 184 -7.22 3.45 -9.76
N LEU A 185 -7.02 4.30 -10.78
CA LEU A 185 -7.42 5.72 -10.73
C LEU A 185 -8.93 5.87 -10.56
N SER A 186 -9.73 5.06 -11.26
CA SER A 186 -11.19 5.06 -11.14
C SER A 186 -11.65 4.68 -9.73
N GLN A 187 -11.06 3.62 -9.15
CA GLN A 187 -11.37 3.19 -7.79
C GLN A 187 -10.97 4.25 -6.75
N VAL A 188 -9.80 4.88 -6.87
CA VAL A 188 -9.42 5.98 -5.97
C VAL A 188 -10.39 7.16 -6.11
N ARG A 189 -10.82 7.51 -7.33
CA ARG A 189 -11.86 8.54 -7.53
C ARG A 189 -13.19 8.17 -6.88
N ALA A 190 -13.57 6.90 -6.89
CA ALA A 190 -14.80 6.43 -6.24
C ALA A 190 -14.78 6.62 -4.72
N LEU A 191 -13.61 6.46 -4.07
CA LEU A 191 -13.46 6.75 -2.63
C LEU A 191 -13.83 8.21 -2.30
N LEU A 192 -13.56 9.12 -3.23
CA LEU A 192 -13.83 10.55 -3.07
C LEU A 192 -15.29 10.89 -3.31
N ALA A 193 -15.99 10.17 -4.18
CA ALA A 193 -17.41 10.35 -4.42
C ALA A 193 -18.26 9.87 -3.23
N GLY A 194 -17.82 8.81 -2.54
CA GLY A 194 -18.44 8.36 -1.27
C GLY A 194 -18.15 9.29 -0.09
N SER A 195 -17.21 10.22 -0.25
CA SER A 195 -16.82 11.25 0.73
C SER A 195 -17.69 12.50 0.63
N GLY A 196 -19.03 12.34 0.62
CA GLY A 196 -19.98 13.45 0.46
C GLY A 196 -19.63 14.64 1.37
N PRO A 197 -19.94 15.89 0.96
CA PRO A 197 -19.59 17.07 1.75
C PRO A 197 -20.15 16.89 3.16
N ARG A 198 -19.28 16.97 4.17
CA ARG A 198 -19.73 17.16 5.55
C ARG A 198 -20.62 18.38 5.52
N SER A 199 -21.89 18.23 5.88
CA SER A 199 -22.83 19.34 5.99
C SER A 199 -22.16 20.46 6.77
N ASP A 200 -22.01 21.62 6.12
CA ASP A 200 -21.64 22.85 6.81
C ASP A 200 -22.78 23.17 7.77
N GLY A 201 -22.66 22.65 8.98
CA GLY A 201 -23.52 23.01 10.10
C GLY A 201 -23.37 24.51 10.31
N LYS A 202 -24.46 25.23 10.03
CA LYS A 202 -24.65 26.62 10.39
C LYS A 202 -24.48 26.84 11.89
#